data_AF-U9SXZ8-F1
#
_entry.id   AF-U9SXZ8-F1
#
_cell.length_a   1.000
_cell.length_b   1.000
_cell.length_c   1.000
_cell.angle_alpha   90.00
_cell.angle_beta   90.00
_cell.angle_gamma   90.00
#
_symmetry.space_group_name_H-M   'P 1'
#
loop_
_entity.id
_entity.type
_entity.pdbx_description
1 polymer ?
#
loop_
_entity_poly.entity_id
_entity_poly.type
_entity_poly.pdbx_seq_one_letter_code
_entity_poly.pdbx_strand_id
1 'polypeptide(L)'
;MVFSNYKHLPDQAIKFFVRELVNTCQDTGMNILDRDPPICRGNPIGNIEESLNKAYLNAKEKARVIKPQLILCILPNAGPELYAEIKRISETAIGVATQCIQSIHMKNPKKQYCANVCLKMNVKLGGENSFLIPEHIQFLIDDPTILMGADVTHPTATADDESPSYAALCGSMNVKASRYAASLRVQTGGTEIIIDLENMVKESLKAFYQTCGLKPKKILFYRDGVSESQFMEVLECELTAIRAACRSLEASYKPNITFVVVQKRHHTRLFPIHGGDRTGNCIPGTVVDMDITHPFEFDFYLLSHAGLLGTSRPAHYRVLYDENGFDANRLQMLSYNLCYVYARCTRAVSLVPPVYYAHLAAARAKIHSPYRDTDTESSKGDKSTATTIGEVKGELRKVMYFM
;
A
#
# COMPACT_ATOMS: atom_id res chain seq x y z
N MET A 1 -14.56 6.85 -17.47
CA MET A 1 -13.75 6.41 -18.61
C MET A 1 -14.02 4.94 -18.90
N VAL A 2 -14.31 4.56 -20.15
CA VAL A 2 -14.70 3.19 -20.53
C VAL A 2 -13.86 2.71 -21.71
N PHE A 3 -13.11 1.64 -21.51
CA PHE A 3 -12.25 1.03 -22.53
C PHE A 3 -12.96 -0.17 -23.18
N SER A 4 -14.16 0.07 -23.70
CA SER A 4 -14.98 -0.93 -24.39
C SER A 4 -15.92 -0.23 -25.39
N ASN A 5 -16.37 -0.95 -26.41
CA ASN A 5 -17.31 -0.42 -27.41
C ASN A 5 -18.78 -0.59 -26.96
N TYR A 6 -19.69 0.13 -27.65
CA TYR A 6 -21.12 0.13 -27.32
C TYR A 6 -21.78 -1.25 -27.48
N LYS A 7 -21.30 -2.07 -28.42
CA LYS A 7 -21.84 -3.42 -28.68
C LYS A 7 -21.61 -4.35 -27.49
N HIS A 8 -20.45 -4.28 -26.86
CA HIS A 8 -20.10 -5.17 -25.75
C HIS A 8 -20.59 -4.67 -24.40
N LEU A 9 -20.57 -3.34 -24.21
CA LEU A 9 -20.98 -2.72 -22.98
C LEU A 9 -21.80 -1.45 -23.27
N PRO A 10 -23.14 -1.55 -23.32
CA PRO A 10 -24.02 -0.40 -23.50
C PRO A 10 -23.99 0.56 -22.30
N ASP A 11 -24.27 1.85 -22.54
CA ASP A 11 -24.30 2.89 -21.50
C ASP A 11 -25.32 2.60 -20.40
N GLN A 12 -26.43 1.95 -20.74
CA GLN A 12 -27.46 1.57 -19.75
C GLN A 12 -26.90 0.64 -18.66
N ALA A 13 -26.03 -0.31 -19.02
CA ALA A 13 -25.40 -1.21 -18.05
C ALA A 13 -24.42 -0.44 -17.15
N ILE A 14 -23.68 0.53 -17.72
CA ILE A 14 -22.77 1.39 -16.97
C ILE A 14 -23.55 2.26 -15.98
N LYS A 15 -24.63 2.90 -16.43
CA LYS A 15 -25.51 3.71 -15.56
C LYS A 15 -26.13 2.88 -14.44
N PHE A 16 -26.54 1.65 -14.73
CA PHE A 16 -27.05 0.72 -13.73
C PHE A 16 -26.01 0.42 -12.64
N PHE A 17 -24.77 0.09 -13.03
CA PHE A 17 -23.66 -0.11 -12.11
C PHE A 17 -23.35 1.14 -11.28
N VAL A 18 -23.24 2.31 -11.93
CA VAL A 18 -22.92 3.58 -11.26
C VAL A 18 -23.98 3.91 -10.20
N ARG A 19 -25.27 3.68 -10.50
CA ARG A 19 -26.35 3.88 -9.52
C ARG A 19 -26.18 2.97 -8.30
N GLU A 20 -25.92 1.68 -8.50
CA GLU A 20 -25.70 0.74 -7.38
C GLU A 20 -24.46 1.11 -6.56
N LEU A 21 -23.36 1.51 -7.23
CA LEU A 21 -22.16 1.97 -6.56
C LEU A 21 -22.42 3.23 -5.73
N VAL A 22 -23.10 4.24 -6.29
CA VAL A 22 -23.44 5.49 -5.59
C VAL A 22 -24.34 5.21 -4.38
N ASN A 23 -25.36 4.36 -4.52
CA ASN A 23 -26.21 3.95 -3.42
C ASN A 23 -25.39 3.25 -2.32
N THR A 24 -24.51 2.33 -2.71
CA THR A 24 -23.63 1.64 -1.74
C THR A 24 -22.68 2.60 -1.06
N CYS A 25 -22.12 3.59 -1.78
CA CYS A 25 -21.30 4.64 -1.20
C CYS A 25 -22.07 5.40 -0.11
N GLN A 26 -23.30 5.82 -0.43
CA GLN A 26 -24.18 6.52 0.52
C GLN A 26 -24.50 5.67 1.75
N ASP A 27 -24.85 4.39 1.56
CA ASP A 27 -25.12 3.43 2.65
C ASP A 27 -23.91 3.26 3.59
N THR A 28 -22.70 3.42 3.05
CA THR A 28 -21.44 3.36 3.81
C THR A 28 -20.90 4.71 4.29
N GLY A 29 -21.70 5.79 4.16
CA GLY A 29 -21.33 7.13 4.63
C GLY A 29 -20.44 7.95 3.69
N MET A 30 -20.22 7.50 2.45
CA MET A 30 -19.47 8.23 1.42
C MET A 30 -20.44 8.92 0.45
N ASN A 31 -20.60 10.24 0.59
CA ASN A 31 -21.55 11.01 -0.20
C ASN A 31 -20.98 11.40 -1.57
N ILE A 32 -21.59 10.90 -2.65
CA ILE A 32 -21.27 11.30 -4.03
C ILE A 32 -22.32 12.29 -4.51
N LEU A 33 -21.91 13.54 -4.74
CA LEU A 33 -22.78 14.62 -5.21
C LEU A 33 -23.22 14.43 -6.67
N ASP A 34 -22.27 14.12 -7.56
CA ASP A 34 -22.58 13.85 -8.98
C ASP A 34 -23.01 12.39 -9.17
N ARG A 35 -24.32 12.18 -9.27
CA ARG A 35 -24.92 10.85 -9.44
C ARG A 35 -25.00 10.39 -10.90
N ASP A 36 -24.64 11.25 -11.86
CA ASP A 36 -24.71 10.94 -13.30
C ASP A 36 -23.43 11.40 -14.01
N PRO A 37 -22.24 10.91 -13.64
CA PRO A 37 -20.98 11.38 -14.23
C PRO A 37 -20.92 11.14 -15.75
N PRO A 38 -20.23 12.00 -16.52
CA PRO A 38 -20.13 11.85 -17.97
C PRO A 38 -19.41 10.54 -18.35
N ILE A 39 -19.97 9.85 -19.34
CA ILE A 39 -19.39 8.61 -19.88
C ILE A 39 -18.52 8.93 -21.09
N CYS A 40 -17.20 8.80 -20.92
CA CYS A 40 -16.23 8.90 -22.01
C CYS A 40 -15.73 7.51 -22.39
N ARG A 41 -15.59 7.24 -23.69
CA ARG A 41 -15.03 6.00 -24.24
C ARG A 41 -13.66 6.25 -24.87
N GLY A 42 -12.78 5.26 -24.77
CA GLY A 42 -11.47 5.28 -25.43
C GLY A 42 -11.05 3.89 -25.89
N ASN A 43 -10.08 3.88 -26.81
CA ASN A 43 -9.51 2.66 -27.34
C ASN A 43 -8.49 2.10 -26.34
N PRO A 44 -8.61 0.86 -25.85
CA PRO A 44 -7.63 0.25 -24.94
C PRO A 44 -6.22 0.10 -25.52
N ILE A 45 -6.07 0.18 -26.85
CA ILE A 45 -4.78 0.10 -27.57
C ILE A 45 -4.38 1.49 -28.12
N GLY A 46 -5.24 2.50 -27.96
CA GLY A 46 -5.00 3.84 -28.47
C GLY A 46 -4.25 4.72 -27.48
N ASN A 47 -4.32 6.05 -27.71
CA ASN A 47 -3.74 7.03 -26.81
C ASN A 47 -4.55 7.11 -25.49
N ILE A 48 -4.05 6.40 -24.47
CA ILE A 48 -4.68 6.34 -23.14
C ILE A 48 -4.61 7.69 -22.45
N GLU A 49 -3.53 8.45 -22.66
CA GLU A 49 -3.34 9.77 -22.04
C GLU A 49 -4.34 10.79 -22.57
N GLU A 50 -4.50 10.88 -23.89
CA GLU A 50 -5.52 11.72 -24.51
C GLU A 50 -6.93 11.35 -24.01
N SER A 51 -7.20 10.04 -23.92
CA SER A 51 -8.48 9.53 -23.46
C SER A 51 -8.78 9.91 -22.00
N LEU A 52 -7.80 9.81 -21.11
CA LEU A 52 -7.94 10.20 -19.70
C LEU A 52 -8.03 11.71 -19.54
N ASN A 53 -7.24 12.50 -20.28
CA ASN A 53 -7.33 13.96 -20.29
C ASN A 53 -8.70 14.42 -20.76
N LYS A 54 -9.23 13.84 -21.83
CA LYS A 54 -10.59 14.13 -22.30
C LYS A 54 -11.65 13.80 -21.24
N ALA A 55 -11.53 12.66 -20.57
CA ALA A 55 -12.44 12.32 -19.48
C ALA A 55 -12.36 13.29 -18.30
N TYR A 56 -11.16 13.74 -17.94
CA TYR A 56 -10.94 14.74 -16.90
C TYR A 56 -11.54 16.11 -17.28
N LEU A 57 -11.31 16.58 -18.50
CA LEU A 57 -11.84 17.85 -19.00
C LEU A 57 -13.37 17.84 -19.05
N ASN A 58 -13.98 16.77 -19.59
CA ASN A 58 -15.44 16.62 -19.60
C ASN A 58 -16.04 16.63 -18.19
N ALA A 59 -15.39 15.95 -17.23
CA ALA A 59 -15.83 15.97 -15.84
C ALA A 59 -15.70 17.37 -15.22
N LYS A 60 -14.62 18.09 -15.53
CA LYS A 60 -14.37 19.46 -15.07
C LYS A 60 -15.41 20.44 -15.62
N GLU A 61 -15.73 20.35 -16.91
CA GLU A 61 -16.77 21.17 -17.54
C GLU A 61 -18.14 20.98 -16.88
N LYS A 62 -18.51 19.73 -16.58
CA LYS A 62 -19.77 19.43 -15.88
C LYS A 62 -19.76 19.93 -14.44
N ALA A 63 -18.65 19.74 -13.71
CA ALA A 63 -18.52 20.14 -12.31
C ALA A 63 -18.37 21.65 -12.11
N ARG A 64 -18.06 22.41 -13.18
CA ARG A 64 -17.84 23.86 -13.25
C ARG A 64 -16.76 24.39 -12.30
N VAL A 65 -17.06 24.41 -11.01
CA VAL A 65 -16.25 25.02 -9.95
C VAL A 65 -15.34 23.99 -9.26
N ILE A 66 -15.79 22.74 -9.14
CA ILE A 66 -15.08 21.71 -8.38
C ILE A 66 -14.16 20.92 -9.33
N LYS A 67 -12.89 20.75 -8.95
CA LYS A 67 -11.97 19.88 -9.68
C LYS A 67 -12.43 18.41 -9.57
N PRO A 68 -12.44 17.62 -10.66
CA PRO A 68 -12.76 16.20 -10.59
C PRO A 68 -11.86 15.47 -9.60
N GLN A 69 -12.46 14.74 -8.66
CA GLN A 69 -11.73 14.06 -7.58
C GLN A 69 -11.34 12.63 -7.95
N LEU A 70 -12.12 11.98 -8.81
CA LEU A 70 -11.91 10.58 -9.18
C LEU A 70 -12.39 10.29 -10.60
N ILE A 71 -11.65 9.46 -11.33
CA ILE A 71 -12.09 8.87 -12.59
C ILE A 71 -12.32 7.37 -12.38
N LEU A 72 -13.55 6.91 -12.64
CA LEU A 72 -13.88 5.49 -12.72
C LEU A 72 -13.44 4.96 -14.09
N CYS A 73 -12.52 3.98 -14.10
CA CYS A 73 -11.97 3.39 -15.32
C CYS A 73 -12.52 1.97 -15.51
N ILE A 74 -13.40 1.78 -16.49
CA ILE A 74 -13.98 0.48 -16.80
C ILE A 74 -13.11 -0.23 -17.83
N LEU A 75 -12.52 -1.36 -17.44
CA LEU A 75 -11.58 -2.13 -18.26
C LEU A 75 -12.29 -3.33 -18.92
N PRO A 76 -11.91 -3.71 -20.14
CA PRO A 76 -12.55 -4.82 -20.84
C PRO A 76 -12.22 -6.17 -20.18
N ASN A 77 -11.01 -6.32 -19.64
CA ASN A 77 -10.48 -7.55 -19.07
C ASN A 77 -9.51 -7.25 -17.90
N ALA A 78 -8.85 -8.29 -17.40
CA ALA A 78 -7.84 -8.22 -16.34
C ALA A 78 -6.42 -7.87 -16.82
N GLY A 79 -6.27 -7.37 -18.05
CA GLY A 79 -4.97 -7.12 -18.68
C GLY A 79 -4.11 -6.12 -17.88
N PRO A 80 -2.86 -6.46 -17.53
CA PRO A 80 -2.03 -5.63 -16.67
C PRO A 80 -1.54 -4.35 -17.37
N GLU A 81 -1.34 -4.36 -18.68
CA GLU A 81 -0.78 -3.24 -19.45
C GLU A 81 -1.66 -1.98 -19.40
N LEU A 82 -2.94 -2.12 -19.76
CA LEU A 82 -3.88 -1.00 -19.72
C LEU A 82 -4.06 -0.46 -18.30
N TYR A 83 -4.10 -1.35 -17.30
CA TYR A 83 -4.16 -0.93 -15.90
C TYR A 83 -2.93 -0.13 -15.51
N ALA A 84 -1.73 -0.64 -15.82
CA ALA A 84 -0.46 0.01 -15.51
C ALA A 84 -0.39 1.39 -16.16
N GLU A 85 -0.77 1.50 -17.44
CA GLU A 85 -0.71 2.76 -18.17
C GLU A 85 -1.70 3.80 -17.64
N ILE A 86 -2.92 3.39 -17.28
CA ILE A 86 -3.87 4.28 -16.59
C ILE A 86 -3.29 4.79 -15.27
N LYS A 87 -2.65 3.91 -14.48
CA LYS A 87 -2.06 4.29 -13.20
C LYS A 87 -0.90 5.26 -13.37
N ARG A 88 0.04 4.94 -14.26
CA ARG A 88 1.16 5.82 -14.61
C ARG A 88 0.66 7.22 -15.00
N ILE A 89 -0.19 7.32 -16.02
CA ILE A 89 -0.68 8.61 -16.51
C ILE A 89 -1.48 9.37 -15.44
N SER A 90 -2.45 8.71 -14.78
CA SER A 90 -3.31 9.41 -13.82
C SER A 90 -2.54 9.91 -12.60
N GLU A 91 -1.49 9.22 -12.18
CA GLU A 91 -0.78 9.50 -10.94
C GLU A 91 0.47 10.38 -11.14
N THR A 92 1.13 10.31 -12.31
CA THR A 92 2.37 11.06 -12.58
C THR A 92 2.18 12.20 -13.58
N ALA A 93 1.15 12.15 -14.45
CA ALA A 93 0.89 13.19 -15.45
C ALA A 93 -0.33 14.07 -15.13
N ILE A 94 -1.48 13.46 -14.84
CA ILE A 94 -2.75 14.21 -14.66
C ILE A 94 -2.97 14.67 -13.22
N GLY A 95 -2.70 13.80 -12.23
CA GLY A 95 -2.89 14.11 -10.81
C GLY A 95 -4.32 13.92 -10.32
N VAL A 96 -5.01 12.87 -10.78
CA VAL A 96 -6.37 12.53 -10.36
C VAL A 96 -6.47 11.06 -9.93
N ALA A 97 -7.20 10.80 -8.84
CA ALA A 97 -7.38 9.43 -8.38
C ALA A 97 -8.15 8.60 -9.42
N THR A 98 -7.75 7.34 -9.61
CA THR A 98 -8.46 6.40 -10.49
C THR A 98 -8.88 5.15 -9.75
N GLN A 99 -10.10 4.68 -10.05
CA GLN A 99 -10.59 3.37 -9.63
C GLN A 99 -10.90 2.52 -10.86
N CYS A 100 -10.06 1.50 -11.08
CA CYS A 100 -10.25 0.57 -12.19
C CYS A 100 -11.23 -0.54 -11.78
N ILE A 101 -12.16 -0.88 -12.67
CA ILE A 101 -13.20 -1.89 -12.48
C ILE A 101 -13.34 -2.71 -13.75
N GLN A 102 -13.49 -4.03 -13.64
CA GLN A 102 -13.69 -4.89 -14.80
C GLN A 102 -15.12 -4.80 -15.32
N SER A 103 -15.26 -4.78 -16.65
CA SER A 103 -16.55 -4.69 -17.35
C SER A 103 -17.54 -5.79 -16.99
N ILE A 104 -17.06 -6.96 -16.56
CA ILE A 104 -17.88 -8.11 -16.13
C ILE A 104 -18.83 -7.75 -14.97
N HIS A 105 -18.47 -6.76 -14.15
CA HIS A 105 -19.29 -6.34 -13.00
C HIS A 105 -20.40 -5.36 -13.37
N MET A 106 -20.42 -4.83 -14.60
CA MET A 106 -21.38 -3.80 -15.00
C MET A 106 -22.79 -4.35 -15.19
N LYS A 107 -22.91 -5.58 -15.71
CA LYS A 107 -24.22 -6.19 -16.02
C LYS A 107 -24.95 -6.67 -14.76
N ASN A 108 -24.21 -7.08 -13.74
CA ASN A 108 -24.75 -7.56 -12.47
C ASN A 108 -23.94 -6.98 -11.29
N PRO A 109 -24.17 -5.70 -10.94
CA PRO A 109 -23.50 -5.03 -9.84
C PRO A 109 -23.92 -5.68 -8.52
N LYS A 110 -23.05 -6.49 -7.94
CA LYS A 110 -23.26 -7.05 -6.60
C LYS A 110 -22.96 -5.98 -5.55
N LYS A 111 -23.86 -5.76 -4.59
CA LYS A 111 -23.66 -4.81 -3.49
C LYS A 111 -22.35 -5.04 -2.73
N GLN A 112 -22.00 -6.30 -2.43
CA GLN A 112 -20.72 -6.64 -1.77
C GLN A 112 -19.49 -6.24 -2.61
N TYR A 113 -19.56 -6.35 -3.94
CA TYR A 113 -18.49 -5.90 -4.81
C TYR A 113 -18.36 -4.38 -4.76
N CYS A 114 -19.48 -3.66 -4.86
CA CYS A 114 -19.53 -2.21 -4.73
C CYS A 114 -18.97 -1.75 -3.38
N ALA A 115 -19.33 -2.40 -2.27
CA ALA A 115 -18.80 -2.09 -0.94
C ALA A 115 -17.27 -2.21 -0.87
N ASN A 116 -16.69 -3.27 -1.45
CA ASN A 116 -15.24 -3.43 -1.53
C ASN A 116 -14.59 -2.35 -2.42
N VAL A 117 -15.28 -1.89 -3.47
CA VAL A 117 -14.84 -0.75 -4.29
C VAL A 117 -14.90 0.56 -3.50
N CYS A 118 -15.97 0.79 -2.72
CA CYS A 118 -16.13 1.95 -1.85
C CYS A 118 -14.95 2.08 -0.87
N LEU A 119 -14.54 0.97 -0.24
CA LEU A 119 -13.38 0.95 0.66
C LEU A 119 -12.12 1.54 0.00
N LYS A 120 -11.86 1.19 -1.27
CA LYS A 120 -10.69 1.65 -2.03
C LYS A 120 -10.86 3.11 -2.46
N MET A 121 -12.05 3.51 -2.87
CA MET A 121 -12.35 4.89 -3.27
C MET A 121 -12.20 5.85 -2.09
N ASN A 122 -12.74 5.50 -0.93
CA ASN A 122 -12.73 6.36 0.25
C ASN A 122 -11.29 6.74 0.67
N VAL A 123 -10.39 5.76 0.78
CA VAL A 123 -8.99 6.03 1.17
C VAL A 123 -8.16 6.74 0.09
N LYS A 124 -8.49 6.57 -1.19
CA LYS A 124 -7.90 7.34 -2.29
C LYS A 124 -8.32 8.80 -2.28
N LEU A 125 -9.48 9.08 -1.69
CA LEU A 125 -10.03 10.42 -1.52
C LEU A 125 -9.69 11.01 -0.14
N GLY A 126 -8.85 10.32 0.65
CA GLY A 126 -8.37 10.79 1.95
C GLY A 126 -9.27 10.45 3.15
N GLY A 127 -10.35 9.69 2.93
CA GLY A 127 -11.21 9.20 4.00
C GLY A 127 -10.62 8.03 4.79
N GLU A 128 -11.29 7.67 5.88
CA GLU A 128 -10.90 6.59 6.79
C GLU A 128 -12.04 5.57 6.84
N ASN A 129 -11.75 4.30 6.57
CA ASN A 129 -12.79 3.24 6.57
C ASN A 129 -13.09 2.75 7.99
N SER A 130 -12.03 2.52 8.76
CA SER A 130 -12.09 2.05 10.14
C SER A 130 -10.79 2.43 10.86
N PHE A 131 -10.84 2.50 12.18
CA PHE A 131 -9.71 2.70 13.05
C PHE A 131 -9.92 1.89 14.34
N LEU A 132 -8.82 1.57 15.03
CA LEU A 132 -8.89 0.88 16.31
C LEU A 132 -9.33 1.83 17.42
N ILE A 133 -10.02 1.28 18.42
CA ILE A 133 -10.33 2.01 19.65
C ILE A 133 -9.03 2.24 20.44
N PRO A 134 -8.93 3.33 21.22
CA PRO A 134 -7.73 3.74 21.96
C PRO A 134 -7.03 2.62 22.73
N GLU A 135 -7.82 1.76 23.40
CA GLU A 135 -7.35 0.69 24.28
C GLU A 135 -6.50 -0.36 23.53
N HIS A 136 -6.74 -0.53 22.23
CA HIS A 136 -6.00 -1.47 21.38
C HIS A 136 -4.73 -0.89 20.77
N ILE A 137 -4.51 0.41 20.91
CA ILE A 137 -3.38 1.15 20.32
C ILE A 137 -2.76 2.13 21.32
N GLN A 138 -2.83 1.84 22.62
CA GLN A 138 -2.35 2.73 23.69
C GLN A 138 -0.92 3.25 23.42
N PHE A 139 -0.05 2.36 22.94
CA PHE A 139 1.32 2.69 22.53
C PHE A 139 1.42 3.85 21.53
N LEU A 140 0.47 3.93 20.59
CA LEU A 140 0.46 4.96 19.53
C LEU A 140 -0.05 6.31 19.98
N ILE A 141 -0.90 6.33 21.01
CA ILE A 141 -1.67 7.51 21.43
C ILE A 141 -1.13 8.15 22.72
N ASP A 142 -0.51 7.39 23.62
CA ASP A 142 0.10 7.92 24.86
C ASP A 142 1.16 8.98 24.56
N ASP A 143 2.01 8.64 23.59
CA ASP A 143 2.96 9.55 23.01
C ASP A 143 2.79 9.50 21.49
N PRO A 144 2.81 10.65 20.80
CA PRO A 144 2.69 10.68 19.35
C PRO A 144 3.69 9.71 18.71
N THR A 145 3.17 8.70 18.03
CA THR A 145 4.00 7.64 17.43
C THR A 145 3.69 7.55 15.95
N ILE A 146 4.73 7.40 15.14
CA ILE A 146 4.59 7.13 13.72
C ILE A 146 4.85 5.64 13.45
N LEU A 147 3.91 5.00 12.76
CA LEU A 147 4.10 3.66 12.22
C LEU A 147 4.69 3.78 10.82
N MET A 148 5.72 2.98 10.56
CA MET A 148 6.35 2.89 9.26
C MET A 148 6.41 1.43 8.81
N GLY A 149 6.12 1.21 7.53
CA GLY A 149 6.33 -0.06 6.85
C GLY A 149 7.23 0.15 5.64
N ALA A 150 8.22 -0.71 5.46
CA ALA A 150 9.17 -0.62 4.36
C ALA A 150 9.32 -1.96 3.64
N ASP A 151 9.49 -1.88 2.32
CA ASP A 151 9.66 -3.04 1.44
C ASP A 151 10.53 -2.68 0.23
N VAL A 152 11.23 -3.68 -0.28
CA VAL A 152 11.97 -3.63 -1.54
C VAL A 152 11.48 -4.74 -2.45
N THR A 153 10.93 -4.35 -3.59
CA THR A 153 10.54 -5.29 -4.64
C THR A 153 11.68 -5.40 -5.66
N HIS A 154 12.25 -6.60 -5.76
CA HIS A 154 13.23 -6.93 -6.78
C HIS A 154 12.58 -7.35 -8.10
N PRO A 155 13.34 -7.29 -9.22
CA PRO A 155 12.95 -7.90 -10.48
C PRO A 155 12.66 -9.41 -10.32
N THR A 156 11.80 -9.93 -11.19
CA THR A 156 11.55 -11.37 -11.26
C THR A 156 12.75 -12.07 -11.89
N ALA A 157 12.95 -13.36 -11.62
CA ALA A 157 14.06 -14.15 -12.17
C ALA A 157 14.12 -14.23 -13.71
N THR A 158 13.06 -13.82 -14.40
CA THR A 158 12.98 -13.72 -15.88
C THR A 158 13.26 -12.31 -16.40
N ALA A 159 13.51 -11.35 -15.53
CA ALA A 159 13.83 -9.98 -15.90
C ALA A 159 15.34 -9.85 -16.14
N ASP A 160 15.74 -8.89 -16.98
CA ASP A 160 17.14 -8.69 -17.30
C ASP A 160 17.95 -8.29 -16.06
N ASP A 161 19.24 -8.64 -16.04
CA ASP A 161 20.16 -8.36 -14.91
C ASP A 161 20.25 -6.85 -14.57
N GLU A 162 19.89 -5.97 -15.51
CA GLU A 162 19.87 -4.51 -15.33
C GLU A 162 18.57 -3.99 -14.68
N SER A 163 17.60 -4.87 -14.42
CA SER A 163 16.31 -4.47 -13.88
C SER A 163 16.47 -3.86 -12.47
N PRO A 164 15.87 -2.69 -12.20
CA PRO A 164 16.03 -2.01 -10.92
C PRO A 164 15.22 -2.66 -9.79
N SER A 165 15.64 -2.41 -8.55
CA SER A 165 14.82 -2.68 -7.36
C SER A 165 13.99 -1.44 -7.01
N TYR A 166 12.78 -1.65 -6.50
CA TYR A 166 11.87 -0.59 -6.12
C TYR A 166 11.65 -0.59 -4.61
N ALA A 167 12.13 0.44 -3.93
CA ALA A 167 11.93 0.62 -2.50
C ALA A 167 10.70 1.49 -2.22
N ALA A 168 9.93 1.13 -1.20
CA ALA A 168 8.80 1.91 -0.73
C ALA A 168 8.78 2.00 0.80
N LEU A 169 8.47 3.20 1.30
CA LEU A 169 8.21 3.47 2.70
C LEU A 169 6.79 4.01 2.84
N CYS A 170 5.96 3.35 3.63
CA CYS A 170 4.64 3.82 4.02
C CYS A 170 4.65 4.31 5.47
N GLY A 171 4.47 5.62 5.67
CA GLY A 171 4.36 6.23 6.99
C GLY A 171 2.92 6.58 7.33
N SER A 172 2.47 6.28 8.56
CA SER A 172 1.16 6.72 9.04
C SER A 172 1.09 8.24 9.04
N MET A 173 -0.07 8.81 8.69
CA MET A 173 -0.30 10.25 8.64
C MET A 173 -1.08 10.77 9.86
N ASN A 174 -1.55 9.87 10.72
CA ASN A 174 -2.30 10.18 11.93
C ASN A 174 -1.96 9.21 13.07
N VAL A 175 -2.24 9.62 14.31
CA VAL A 175 -1.97 8.80 15.52
C VAL A 175 -2.76 7.50 15.60
N LYS A 176 -3.92 7.43 14.92
CA LYS A 176 -4.73 6.20 14.83
C LYS A 176 -4.19 5.20 13.81
N ALA A 177 -3.20 5.61 13.02
CA ALA A 177 -2.58 4.81 11.97
C ALA A 177 -3.59 4.21 10.96
N SER A 178 -4.61 4.98 10.61
CA SER A 178 -5.66 4.64 9.63
C SER A 178 -5.43 5.26 8.24
N ARG A 179 -4.51 6.23 8.14
CA ARG A 179 -4.09 6.87 6.88
C ARG A 179 -2.59 6.76 6.71
N TYR A 180 -2.14 6.53 5.48
CA TYR A 180 -0.71 6.43 5.15
C TYR A 180 -0.36 7.23 3.90
N ALA A 181 0.86 7.74 3.86
CA ALA A 181 1.51 8.25 2.66
C ALA A 181 2.64 7.30 2.26
N ALA A 182 2.92 7.21 0.95
CA ALA A 182 4.02 6.44 0.43
C ALA A 182 5.13 7.36 -0.10
N SER A 183 6.37 7.02 0.22
CA SER A 183 7.58 7.51 -0.45
C SER A 183 8.18 6.36 -1.27
N LEU A 184 8.58 6.64 -2.52
CA LEU A 184 9.03 5.63 -3.48
C LEU A 184 10.43 5.96 -3.98
N ARG A 185 11.27 4.94 -4.19
CA ARG A 185 12.62 5.07 -4.76
C ARG A 185 12.93 3.91 -5.71
N VAL A 186 13.71 4.21 -6.74
CA VAL A 186 14.38 3.20 -7.55
C VAL A 186 15.83 3.16 -7.10
N GLN A 187 16.34 1.95 -6.99
CA GLN A 187 17.74 1.66 -6.69
C GLN A 187 18.22 0.51 -7.58
N THR A 188 19.53 0.26 -7.54
CA THR A 188 20.17 -0.80 -8.31
C THR A 188 19.48 -2.17 -8.07
N GLY A 189 19.42 -2.99 -9.13
CA GLY A 189 18.91 -4.35 -9.05
C GLY A 189 19.58 -5.16 -7.93
N GLY A 190 18.80 -5.99 -7.24
CA GLY A 190 19.28 -6.85 -6.14
C GLY A 190 19.71 -6.13 -4.86
N THR A 191 19.65 -4.80 -4.79
CA THR A 191 20.00 -4.05 -3.56
C THR A 191 18.86 -4.15 -2.56
N GLU A 192 19.04 -4.88 -1.45
CA GLU A 192 18.03 -5.01 -0.38
C GLU A 192 18.00 -3.76 0.51
N ILE A 193 19.14 -3.18 0.87
CA ILE A 193 19.20 -1.99 1.73
C ILE A 193 18.51 -0.81 1.05
N ILE A 194 17.61 -0.11 1.73
CA ILE A 194 16.96 1.08 1.18
C ILE A 194 17.94 2.26 1.19
N ILE A 195 18.53 2.55 0.03
CA ILE A 195 19.63 3.51 -0.08
C ILE A 195 19.23 4.93 0.32
N ASP A 196 18.05 5.40 -0.09
CA ASP A 196 17.57 6.76 0.20
C ASP A 196 16.58 6.83 1.38
N LEU A 197 16.69 5.89 2.33
CA LEU A 197 15.76 5.80 3.46
C LEU A 197 15.72 7.09 4.28
N GLU A 198 16.85 7.79 4.43
CA GLU A 198 16.91 9.05 5.18
C GLU A 198 15.89 10.08 4.64
N ASN A 199 15.87 10.29 3.33
CA ASN A 199 14.95 11.24 2.71
C ASN A 199 13.50 10.75 2.78
N MET A 200 13.26 9.45 2.60
CA MET A 200 11.91 8.87 2.73
C MET A 200 11.34 9.03 4.14
N VAL A 201 12.17 8.85 5.17
CA VAL A 201 11.80 9.06 6.58
C VAL A 201 11.53 10.55 6.84
N LYS A 202 12.36 11.46 6.33
CA LYS A 202 12.11 12.92 6.43
C LYS A 202 10.76 13.31 5.83
N GLU A 203 10.42 12.78 4.65
CA GLU A 203 9.13 13.02 4.01
C GLU A 203 7.97 12.55 4.89
N SER A 204 8.08 11.33 5.45
CA SER A 204 7.06 10.74 6.32
C SER A 204 6.87 11.54 7.62
N LEU A 205 7.96 11.94 8.28
CA LEU A 205 7.93 12.77 9.48
C LEU A 205 7.31 14.15 9.21
N LYS A 206 7.66 14.79 8.10
CA LYS A 206 7.05 16.06 7.68
C LYS A 206 5.55 15.89 7.41
N ALA A 207 5.14 14.82 6.73
CA ALA A 207 3.75 14.54 6.42
C ALA A 207 2.93 14.31 7.71
N PHE A 208 3.47 13.55 8.67
CA PHE A 208 2.86 13.35 9.98
C PHE A 208 2.70 14.68 10.72
N TYR A 209 3.76 15.50 10.80
CA TYR A 209 3.71 16.80 11.46
C TYR A 209 2.70 17.76 10.80
N GLN A 210 2.67 17.82 9.48
CA GLN A 210 1.71 18.66 8.74
C GLN A 210 0.25 18.25 8.97
N THR A 211 0.00 16.98 9.27
CA THR A 211 -1.36 16.44 9.43
C THR A 211 -1.81 16.45 10.90
N CYS A 212 -0.90 16.14 11.82
CA CYS A 212 -1.18 16.01 13.25
C CYS A 212 -0.86 17.27 14.06
N GLY A 213 0.03 18.14 13.58
CA GLY A 213 0.62 19.22 14.37
C GLY A 213 1.58 18.74 15.47
N LEU A 214 1.94 17.45 15.47
CA LEU A 214 2.73 16.80 16.51
C LEU A 214 3.99 16.16 15.91
N LYS A 215 5.11 16.26 16.62
CA LYS A 215 6.33 15.51 16.29
C LYS A 215 6.26 14.13 16.94
N PRO A 216 6.45 13.02 16.22
CA PRO A 216 6.50 11.71 16.83
C PRO A 216 7.60 11.63 17.90
N LYS A 217 7.28 11.15 19.09
CA LYS A 217 8.31 10.81 20.10
C LYS A 217 8.83 9.39 19.92
N LYS A 218 8.10 8.55 19.19
CA LYS A 218 8.42 7.13 18.94
C LYS A 218 8.25 6.81 17.46
N ILE A 219 9.12 5.94 16.96
CA ILE A 219 9.05 5.35 15.62
C ILE A 219 8.97 3.84 15.80
N LEU A 220 7.92 3.22 15.26
CA LEU A 220 7.83 1.77 15.13
C LEU A 220 7.92 1.42 13.64
N PHE A 221 9.05 0.82 13.27
CA PHE A 221 9.44 0.55 11.90
C PHE A 221 9.37 -0.95 11.62
N TYR A 222 8.50 -1.33 10.68
CA TYR A 222 8.38 -2.71 10.20
C TYR A 222 9.02 -2.84 8.81
N ARG A 223 9.95 -3.78 8.65
CA ARG A 223 10.70 -4.03 7.41
C ARG A 223 10.38 -5.43 6.87
N ASP A 224 9.80 -5.54 5.67
CA ASP A 224 9.54 -6.85 5.01
C ASP A 224 10.78 -7.36 4.28
N GLY A 225 10.76 -8.59 3.73
CA GLY A 225 11.67 -8.99 2.65
C GLY A 225 13.11 -9.34 3.01
N VAL A 226 13.62 -8.93 4.18
CA VAL A 226 15.03 -9.12 4.54
C VAL A 226 15.30 -10.57 4.94
N SER A 227 16.38 -11.15 4.43
CA SER A 227 16.87 -12.48 4.83
C SER A 227 17.68 -12.42 6.14
N GLU A 228 17.71 -13.51 6.91
CA GLU A 228 18.42 -13.54 8.20
C GLU A 228 19.90 -13.16 8.08
N SER A 229 20.56 -13.60 7.00
CA SER A 229 21.96 -13.28 6.74
C SER A 229 22.24 -11.78 6.52
N GLN A 230 21.20 -11.00 6.20
CA GLN A 230 21.31 -9.56 5.94
C GLN A 230 20.83 -8.70 7.12
N PHE A 231 20.33 -9.29 8.21
CA PHE A 231 19.71 -8.53 9.31
C PHE A 231 20.61 -7.46 9.88
N MET A 232 21.86 -7.79 10.20
CA MET A 232 22.78 -6.83 10.83
C MET A 232 23.16 -5.70 9.88
N GLU A 233 23.48 -6.03 8.62
CA GLU A 233 23.85 -5.02 7.61
C GLU A 233 22.69 -4.06 7.32
N VAL A 234 21.47 -4.61 7.15
CA VAL A 234 20.26 -3.80 6.95
C VAL A 234 19.98 -2.95 8.18
N LEU A 235 20.05 -3.53 9.39
CA LEU A 235 19.80 -2.79 10.62
C LEU A 235 20.77 -1.62 10.77
N GLU A 236 22.07 -1.85 10.62
CA GLU A 236 23.10 -0.82 10.80
C GLU A 236 22.90 0.35 9.82
N CYS A 237 22.69 0.04 8.53
CA CYS A 237 22.46 1.05 7.50
C CYS A 237 21.13 1.80 7.69
N GLU A 238 20.03 1.08 7.83
CA GLU A 238 18.69 1.67 7.86
C GLU A 238 18.40 2.40 9.18
N LEU A 239 18.86 1.87 10.33
CA LEU A 239 18.73 2.57 11.61
C LEU A 239 19.54 3.88 11.61
N THR A 240 20.75 3.86 11.03
CA THR A 240 21.56 5.07 10.87
C THR A 240 20.85 6.11 10.02
N ALA A 241 20.24 5.70 8.90
CA ALA A 241 19.46 6.57 8.03
C ALA A 241 18.22 7.17 8.75
N ILE A 242 17.48 6.36 9.53
CA ILE A 242 16.34 6.85 10.32
C ILE A 242 16.79 7.92 11.34
N ARG A 243 17.91 7.69 12.03
CA ARG A 243 18.47 8.67 12.99
C ARG A 243 19.00 9.93 12.31
N ALA A 244 19.63 9.79 11.15
CA ALA A 244 20.10 10.92 10.35
C ALA A 244 18.91 11.79 9.87
N ALA A 245 17.81 11.15 9.47
CA ALA A 245 16.58 11.85 9.09
C ALA A 245 15.99 12.68 10.25
N CYS A 246 16.00 12.12 11.46
CA CYS A 246 15.53 12.85 12.64
C CYS A 246 16.43 14.05 12.96
N ARG A 247 17.76 13.85 13.05
CA ARG A 247 18.73 14.92 13.38
C ARG A 247 18.81 16.03 12.35
N SER A 248 18.62 15.70 11.06
CA SER A 248 18.64 16.69 9.99
C SER A 248 17.38 17.57 9.93
N LEU A 249 16.27 17.14 10.53
CA LEU A 249 15.09 17.98 10.73
C LEU A 249 15.25 18.93 11.93
N GLU A 250 15.84 18.42 13.01
CA GLU A 250 16.19 19.18 14.21
C GLU A 250 17.30 18.46 14.98
N ALA A 251 18.39 19.15 15.31
CA ALA A 251 19.59 18.52 15.89
C ALA A 251 19.32 17.76 17.20
N SER A 252 18.38 18.24 18.03
CA SER A 252 17.97 17.63 19.30
C SER A 252 16.91 16.54 19.15
N TYR A 253 16.32 16.36 17.97
CA TYR A 253 15.20 15.44 17.78
C TYR A 253 15.69 13.99 17.69
N LYS A 254 15.46 13.26 18.79
CA LYS A 254 15.88 11.87 18.97
C LYS A 254 14.70 11.03 19.50
N PRO A 255 13.72 10.68 18.65
CA PRO A 255 12.65 9.78 19.04
C PRO A 255 13.19 8.37 19.30
N ASN A 256 12.51 7.62 20.18
CA ASN A 256 12.85 6.22 20.43
C ASN A 256 12.42 5.35 19.24
N ILE A 257 13.28 4.44 18.80
CA ILE A 257 13.04 3.59 17.63
C ILE A 257 12.89 2.13 18.04
N THR A 258 11.87 1.45 17.49
CA THR A 258 11.79 -0.01 17.46
C THR A 258 11.83 -0.46 16.00
N PHE A 259 12.76 -1.36 15.68
CA PHE A 259 12.98 -1.92 14.34
C PHE A 259 12.59 -3.40 14.34
N VAL A 260 11.58 -3.74 13.55
CA VAL A 260 11.02 -5.09 13.47
C VAL A 260 11.09 -5.58 12.05
N VAL A 261 11.81 -6.68 11.80
CA VAL A 261 11.72 -7.38 10.52
C VAL A 261 10.49 -8.28 10.53
N VAL A 262 9.77 -8.31 9.41
CA VAL A 262 8.62 -9.17 9.19
C VAL A 262 8.87 -10.07 7.99
N GLN A 263 8.72 -11.37 8.15
CA GLN A 263 8.91 -12.33 7.08
C GLN A 263 7.64 -13.16 6.91
N LYS A 264 7.00 -13.04 5.74
CA LYS A 264 5.84 -13.90 5.38
C LYS A 264 6.23 -15.17 4.63
N ARG A 265 7.37 -15.13 3.93
CA ARG A 265 7.80 -16.18 3.01
C ARG A 265 8.90 -17.01 3.68
N HIS A 266 8.47 -17.97 4.50
CA HIS A 266 9.34 -18.96 5.14
C HIS A 266 8.72 -20.36 5.09
N HIS A 267 9.46 -21.34 5.62
CA HIS A 267 9.07 -22.76 5.58
C HIS A 267 8.22 -23.21 6.78
N THR A 268 8.22 -22.47 7.89
CA THR A 268 7.41 -22.79 9.09
C THR A 268 5.91 -22.80 8.81
N ARG A 269 5.21 -23.83 9.28
CA ARG A 269 3.75 -23.98 9.26
C ARG A 269 3.26 -24.41 10.64
N LEU A 270 2.08 -23.92 11.03
CA LEU A 270 1.45 -24.24 12.30
C LEU A 270 0.18 -25.05 12.04
N PHE A 271 -0.01 -26.11 12.80
CA PHE A 271 -1.17 -26.98 12.71
C PHE A 271 -1.83 -27.11 14.09
N PRO A 272 -3.16 -27.02 14.18
CA PRO A 272 -3.85 -27.18 15.46
C PRO A 272 -3.81 -28.65 15.91
N ILE A 273 -3.49 -28.88 17.18
CA ILE A 273 -3.56 -30.22 17.79
C ILE A 273 -5.03 -30.58 18.09
N HIS A 274 -5.81 -29.60 18.54
CA HIS A 274 -7.22 -29.74 18.89
C HIS A 274 -8.01 -28.56 18.33
N GLY A 275 -8.91 -28.81 17.36
CA GLY A 275 -9.82 -27.80 16.82
C GLY A 275 -9.13 -26.69 16.02
N GLY A 276 -9.36 -26.67 14.70
CA GLY A 276 -8.91 -25.60 13.82
C GLY A 276 -10.03 -24.62 13.46
N ASP A 277 -9.69 -23.64 12.63
CA ASP A 277 -10.69 -22.87 11.91
C ASP A 277 -11.43 -23.75 10.88
N ARG A 278 -12.37 -23.14 10.14
CA ARG A 278 -13.20 -23.84 9.14
C ARG A 278 -12.40 -24.49 8.00
N THR A 279 -11.13 -24.12 7.84
CA THR A 279 -10.22 -24.66 6.83
C THR A 279 -9.18 -25.62 7.40
N GLY A 280 -9.26 -25.93 8.70
CA GLY A 280 -8.30 -26.79 9.39
C GLY A 280 -6.99 -26.10 9.78
N ASN A 281 -6.92 -24.76 9.70
CA ASN A 281 -5.76 -23.99 10.13
C ASN A 281 -5.86 -23.63 11.63
N CYS A 282 -4.76 -23.16 12.21
CA CYS A 282 -4.80 -22.49 13.51
C CYS A 282 -5.75 -21.27 13.47
N ILE A 283 -6.32 -20.91 14.61
CA ILE A 283 -7.22 -19.76 14.71
C ILE A 283 -6.45 -18.43 14.55
N PRO A 284 -7.05 -17.39 13.97
CA PRO A 284 -6.43 -16.07 13.92
C PRO A 284 -6.11 -15.57 15.33
N GLY A 285 -4.92 -15.02 15.51
CA GLY A 285 -4.39 -14.62 16.81
C GLY A 285 -3.49 -15.68 17.46
N THR A 286 -3.30 -16.86 16.86
CA THR A 286 -2.28 -17.80 17.32
C THR A 286 -0.89 -17.16 17.24
N VAL A 287 -0.22 -17.11 18.39
CA VAL A 287 1.17 -16.68 18.55
C VAL A 287 2.01 -17.88 18.97
N VAL A 288 3.23 -17.97 18.43
CA VAL A 288 4.26 -18.90 18.91
C VAL A 288 5.54 -18.12 19.11
N ASP A 289 5.95 -17.95 20.37
CA ASP A 289 7.16 -17.24 20.80
C ASP A 289 8.10 -18.12 21.65
N MET A 290 7.83 -19.42 21.72
CA MET A 290 8.62 -20.42 22.43
C MET A 290 8.93 -21.64 21.54
N ASP A 291 9.93 -22.42 21.96
CA ASP A 291 10.41 -23.69 21.39
C ASP A 291 11.02 -23.62 19.98
N ILE A 292 10.29 -23.05 19.02
CA ILE A 292 10.68 -22.97 17.60
C ILE A 292 11.19 -21.58 17.19
N THR A 293 11.22 -20.65 18.14
CA THR A 293 11.77 -19.30 18.00
C THR A 293 13.26 -19.27 18.31
N HIS A 294 13.90 -18.11 18.10
CA HIS A 294 15.32 -17.98 18.38
C HIS A 294 15.58 -18.09 19.90
N PRO A 295 16.60 -18.84 20.34
CA PRO A 295 16.82 -19.10 21.78
C PRO A 295 17.19 -17.86 22.60
N PHE A 296 17.65 -16.77 21.95
CA PHE A 296 18.18 -15.58 22.63
C PHE A 296 17.66 -14.25 22.06
N GLU A 297 16.99 -14.26 20.91
CA GLU A 297 16.54 -13.04 20.26
C GLU A 297 15.04 -12.86 20.51
N PHE A 298 14.57 -11.63 20.37
CA PHE A 298 13.15 -11.35 20.46
C PHE A 298 12.50 -11.61 19.10
N ASP A 299 11.90 -12.78 18.94
CA ASP A 299 11.10 -13.12 17.76
C ASP A 299 9.85 -13.93 18.11
N PHE A 300 8.86 -13.88 17.21
CA PHE A 300 7.60 -14.60 17.37
C PHE A 300 6.92 -14.82 16.02
N TYR A 301 6.21 -15.93 15.90
CA TYR A 301 5.26 -16.17 14.81
C TYR A 301 3.88 -15.68 15.20
N LEU A 302 3.20 -14.98 14.30
CA LEU A 302 1.82 -14.53 14.47
C LEU A 302 0.98 -14.92 13.26
N LEU A 303 -0.02 -15.78 13.49
CA LEU A 303 -1.05 -16.11 12.52
C LEU A 303 -2.23 -15.15 12.68
N SER A 304 -2.16 -13.99 12.04
CA SER A 304 -3.12 -12.89 12.25
C SER A 304 -4.43 -12.98 11.45
N HIS A 305 -4.58 -13.95 10.55
CA HIS A 305 -5.68 -14.00 9.59
C HIS A 305 -6.29 -15.39 9.50
N ALA A 306 -7.58 -15.44 9.12
CA ALA A 306 -8.26 -16.71 8.85
C ALA A 306 -7.89 -17.21 7.45
N GLY A 307 -7.52 -18.49 7.37
CA GLY A 307 -7.24 -19.16 6.10
C GLY A 307 -8.50 -19.21 5.24
N LEU A 308 -8.37 -18.84 3.96
CA LEU A 308 -9.46 -19.04 2.99
C LEU A 308 -9.31 -20.34 2.20
N LEU A 309 -8.08 -20.75 1.97
CA LEU A 309 -7.73 -21.94 1.22
C LEU A 309 -6.31 -22.38 1.56
N GLY A 310 -6.10 -23.70 1.65
CA GLY A 310 -4.78 -24.29 1.91
C GLY A 310 -4.26 -24.02 3.32
N THR A 311 -2.97 -24.29 3.51
CA THR A 311 -2.29 -24.07 4.79
C THR A 311 -1.87 -22.61 4.94
N SER A 312 -2.35 -21.98 6.00
CA SER A 312 -2.03 -20.60 6.36
C SER A 312 -0.56 -20.48 6.74
N ARG A 313 0.05 -19.35 6.37
CA ARG A 313 1.42 -19.01 6.75
C ARG A 313 1.37 -17.97 7.86
N PRO A 314 1.84 -18.27 9.09
CA PRO A 314 2.04 -17.22 10.08
C PRO A 314 3.11 -16.26 9.55
N ALA A 315 3.07 -15.00 9.95
CA ALA A 315 4.19 -14.09 9.71
C ALA A 315 5.18 -14.19 10.88
N HIS A 316 6.47 -14.20 10.58
CA HIS A 316 7.54 -14.22 11.56
C HIS A 316 8.01 -12.79 11.80
N TYR A 317 7.94 -12.33 13.04
CA TYR A 317 8.39 -11.01 13.46
C TYR A 317 9.65 -11.17 14.28
N ARG A 318 10.68 -10.39 13.96
CA ARG A 318 11.92 -10.35 14.72
C ARG A 318 12.31 -8.92 15.05
N VAL A 319 12.46 -8.62 16.32
CA VAL A 319 12.87 -7.31 16.80
C VAL A 319 14.39 -7.25 16.77
N LEU A 320 14.92 -6.48 15.83
CA LEU A 320 16.36 -6.28 15.67
C LEU A 320 16.88 -5.14 16.55
N TYR A 321 16.01 -4.21 16.94
CA TYR A 321 16.37 -3.07 17.78
C TYR A 321 15.16 -2.51 18.51
N ASP A 322 15.31 -2.15 19.78
CA ASP A 322 14.21 -1.56 20.56
C ASP A 322 14.68 -0.57 21.64
N GLU A 323 14.35 0.71 21.46
CA GLU A 323 14.48 1.77 22.47
C GLU A 323 13.16 2.05 23.21
N ASN A 324 12.04 1.44 22.78
CA ASN A 324 10.73 1.69 23.37
C ASN A 324 10.39 0.75 24.54
N GLY A 325 11.20 -0.30 24.75
CA GLY A 325 11.06 -1.23 25.87
C GLY A 325 9.79 -2.07 25.76
N PHE A 326 9.54 -2.64 24.59
CA PHE A 326 8.45 -3.58 24.37
C PHE A 326 8.71 -4.87 25.13
N ASP A 327 7.72 -5.30 25.89
CA ASP A 327 7.58 -6.71 26.22
C ASP A 327 6.91 -7.47 25.06
N ALA A 328 7.05 -8.80 25.08
CA ALA A 328 6.50 -9.72 24.08
C ALA A 328 5.00 -9.49 23.85
N ASN A 329 4.21 -9.48 24.94
CA ASN A 329 2.76 -9.35 24.87
C ASN A 329 2.33 -8.03 24.21
N ARG A 330 2.98 -6.92 24.56
CA ARG A 330 2.64 -5.60 24.00
C ARG A 330 2.88 -5.53 22.51
N LEU A 331 4.04 -6.01 22.02
CA LEU A 331 4.33 -5.95 20.58
C LEU A 331 3.51 -6.96 19.78
N GLN A 332 3.32 -8.18 20.30
CA GLN A 332 2.48 -9.20 19.68
C GLN A 332 1.03 -8.71 19.54
N MET A 333 0.45 -8.19 20.63
CA MET A 333 -0.93 -7.69 20.64
C MET A 333 -1.09 -6.46 19.74
N LEU A 334 -0.15 -5.50 19.79
CA LEU A 334 -0.20 -4.34 18.89
C LEU A 334 -0.12 -4.79 17.42
N SER A 335 0.82 -5.67 17.07
CA SER A 335 0.97 -6.18 15.70
C SER A 335 -0.28 -6.93 15.23
N TYR A 336 -0.91 -7.71 16.11
CA TYR A 336 -2.17 -8.38 15.81
C TYR A 336 -3.33 -7.40 15.62
N ASN A 337 -3.49 -6.42 16.52
CA ASN A 337 -4.56 -5.42 16.43
C ASN A 337 -4.43 -4.61 15.13
N LEU A 338 -3.22 -4.22 14.75
CA LEU A 338 -2.95 -3.49 13.51
C LEU A 338 -3.43 -4.28 12.28
N CYS A 339 -3.37 -5.61 12.27
CA CYS A 339 -3.86 -6.41 11.14
C CYS A 339 -5.37 -6.23 10.83
N TYR A 340 -6.16 -5.62 11.73
CA TYR A 340 -7.58 -5.35 11.54
C TYR A 340 -7.89 -4.01 10.84
N VAL A 341 -6.90 -3.14 10.64
CA VAL A 341 -7.10 -1.81 10.00
C VAL A 341 -6.58 -1.75 8.56
N TYR A 342 -6.44 -2.88 7.90
CA TYR A 342 -6.13 -2.89 6.47
C TYR A 342 -7.32 -2.41 5.64
N ALA A 343 -7.23 -1.17 5.18
CA ALA A 343 -8.32 -0.46 4.51
C ALA A 343 -8.96 -1.08 3.26
N ARG A 344 -8.42 -2.15 2.63
CA ARG A 344 -9.07 -2.76 1.44
C ARG A 344 -10.14 -3.79 1.76
N CYS A 345 -10.25 -4.27 3.00
CA CYS A 345 -11.22 -5.30 3.36
C CYS A 345 -11.68 -5.17 4.82
N THR A 346 -12.77 -5.87 5.14
CA THR A 346 -13.35 -5.97 6.48
C THR A 346 -12.89 -7.26 7.19
N ARG A 347 -11.62 -7.63 7.01
CA ARG A 347 -11.03 -8.86 7.56
C ARG A 347 -9.61 -8.57 8.03
N ALA A 348 -9.17 -9.27 9.08
CA ALA A 348 -7.77 -9.26 9.46
C ALA A 348 -6.89 -9.84 8.33
N VAL A 349 -5.74 -9.20 8.12
CA VAL A 349 -4.76 -9.59 7.11
C VAL A 349 -3.52 -10.21 7.74
N SER A 350 -2.70 -10.90 6.93
CA SER A 350 -1.61 -11.74 7.43
C SER A 350 -0.34 -10.98 7.87
N LEU A 351 -0.27 -9.68 7.64
CA LEU A 351 0.88 -8.80 7.91
C LEU A 351 0.32 -7.48 8.42
N VAL A 352 1.12 -6.78 9.21
CA VAL A 352 0.76 -5.43 9.66
C VAL A 352 0.51 -4.52 8.44
N PRO A 353 -0.55 -3.68 8.43
CA PRO A 353 -0.90 -2.84 7.29
C PRO A 353 0.21 -1.93 6.75
N PRO A 354 1.09 -1.31 7.57
CA PRO A 354 2.20 -0.51 7.05
C PRO A 354 3.04 -1.28 6.02
N VAL A 355 3.37 -2.55 6.31
CA VAL A 355 4.13 -3.43 5.43
C VAL A 355 3.31 -3.79 4.18
N TYR A 356 2.04 -4.16 4.37
CA TYR A 356 1.16 -4.41 3.23
C TYR A 356 1.05 -3.21 2.28
N TYR A 357 1.02 -1.99 2.83
CA TYR A 357 1.00 -0.77 2.04
C TYR A 357 2.32 -0.54 1.31
N ALA A 358 3.46 -0.79 1.97
CA ALA A 358 4.77 -0.72 1.32
C ALA A 358 4.85 -1.65 0.11
N HIS A 359 4.35 -2.89 0.20
CA HIS A 359 4.32 -3.84 -0.94
C HIS A 359 3.51 -3.29 -2.12
N LEU A 360 2.35 -2.70 -1.82
CA LEU A 360 1.48 -2.12 -2.84
C LEU A 360 2.08 -0.87 -3.47
N ALA A 361 2.81 -0.09 -2.68
CA ALA A 361 3.50 1.10 -3.10
C ALA A 361 4.74 0.76 -3.95
N ALA A 362 5.53 -0.24 -3.58
CA ALA A 362 6.67 -0.74 -4.37
C ALA A 362 6.20 -1.33 -5.72
N ALA A 363 5.15 -2.15 -5.71
CA ALA A 363 4.52 -2.63 -6.95
C ALA A 363 3.99 -1.47 -7.82
N ARG A 364 3.57 -0.36 -7.21
CA ARG A 364 3.15 0.84 -7.93
C ARG A 364 4.34 1.61 -8.50
N ALA A 365 5.45 1.69 -7.79
CA ALA A 365 6.69 2.30 -8.27
C ALA A 365 7.19 1.62 -9.56
N LYS A 366 7.11 0.27 -9.62
CA LYS A 366 7.41 -0.47 -10.86
C LYS A 366 6.55 -0.01 -12.04
N ILE A 367 5.27 0.25 -11.82
CA ILE A 367 4.34 0.76 -12.86
C ILE A 367 4.68 2.21 -13.27
N HIS A 368 5.20 3.01 -12.36
CA HIS A 368 5.58 4.41 -12.61
C HIS A 368 6.94 4.54 -13.31
N SER A 369 7.71 3.46 -13.36
CA SER A 369 9.00 3.41 -14.04
C SER A 369 8.83 3.40 -15.56
N PRO A 370 9.66 4.13 -16.31
CA PRO A 370 9.71 4.02 -17.76
C PRO A 370 10.37 2.69 -18.20
N TYR A 371 11.10 2.00 -17.31
CA TYR A 371 11.66 0.69 -17.59
C TYR A 371 10.51 -0.32 -17.72
N ARG A 372 10.19 -0.69 -18.96
CA ARG A 372 9.27 -1.79 -19.27
C ARG A 372 10.14 -3.00 -19.59
N ASP A 373 9.79 -4.16 -19.03
CA ASP A 373 10.40 -5.48 -19.33
C ASP A 373 10.14 -5.92 -20.80
N THR A 374 9.92 -4.98 -21.72
CA THR A 374 9.66 -5.17 -23.14
C THR A 374 10.73 -4.42 -23.91
N ASP A 375 11.78 -5.12 -24.33
CA ASP A 375 12.22 -5.16 -25.73
C ASP A 375 13.35 -6.19 -25.89
N THR A 376 12.99 -7.38 -26.36
CA THR A 376 13.88 -8.15 -27.22
C THR A 376 14.34 -7.24 -28.36
N GLU A 377 15.66 -7.02 -28.43
CA GLU A 377 16.41 -6.39 -29.52
C GLU A 377 16.15 -4.88 -29.72
N SER A 378 16.98 -4.02 -29.10
CA SER A 378 17.95 -3.20 -29.84
C SER A 378 18.72 -2.20 -28.96
N SER A 379 20.01 -2.07 -29.27
CA SER A 379 20.93 -0.97 -28.87
C SER A 379 21.56 -1.07 -27.47
N LYS A 380 22.69 -1.80 -27.39
CA LYS A 380 23.75 -1.54 -26.40
C LYS A 380 24.26 -0.11 -26.59
N GLY A 381 23.71 0.80 -25.79
CA GLY A 381 24.16 2.18 -25.68
C GLY A 381 24.46 2.46 -24.22
N ASP A 382 25.72 2.75 -23.94
CA ASP A 382 26.26 3.15 -22.65
C ASP A 382 25.43 4.30 -22.06
N LYS A 383 24.58 4.01 -21.07
CA LYS A 383 23.85 5.01 -20.29
C LYS A 383 23.70 4.55 -18.85
N SER A 384 24.54 5.11 -17.99
CA SER A 384 24.27 5.32 -16.56
C SER A 384 23.10 6.30 -16.34
N THR A 385 21.99 6.13 -17.07
CA THR A 385 20.79 6.93 -16.85
C THR A 385 20.20 6.55 -15.51
N ALA A 386 20.32 7.46 -14.54
CA ALA A 386 19.56 7.43 -13.31
C ALA A 386 18.11 7.02 -13.63
N THR A 387 17.74 5.81 -13.22
CA THR A 387 16.44 5.23 -13.48
C THR A 387 15.42 6.01 -12.66
N THR A 388 14.81 7.02 -13.28
CA THR A 388 13.89 7.94 -12.61
C THR A 388 12.49 7.34 -12.59
N ILE A 389 11.88 7.28 -11.40
CA ILE A 389 10.44 6.98 -11.27
C ILE A 389 9.66 8.23 -11.65
N GLY A 390 8.57 8.08 -12.42
CA GLY A 390 7.61 9.16 -12.60
C GLY A 390 7.12 9.70 -11.25
N GLU A 391 7.38 10.98 -10.98
CA GLU A 391 7.03 11.59 -9.70
C GLU A 391 5.50 11.69 -9.55
N VAL A 392 4.96 11.17 -8.44
CA VAL A 392 3.53 11.25 -8.15
C VAL A 392 3.14 12.72 -7.97
N LYS A 393 2.05 13.14 -8.62
CA LYS A 393 1.53 14.52 -8.52
C LYS A 393 1.22 14.90 -7.08
N GLY A 394 1.48 16.15 -6.73
CA GLY A 394 1.41 16.65 -5.35
C GLY A 394 0.04 16.44 -4.69
N GLU A 395 -1.03 16.52 -5.47
CA GLU A 395 -2.42 16.27 -5.05
C GLU A 395 -2.62 14.86 -4.50
N LEU A 396 -1.85 13.88 -4.97
CA LEU A 396 -2.00 12.47 -4.61
C LEU A 396 -1.03 12.00 -3.52
N ARG A 397 0.02 12.79 -3.20
CA ARG A 397 1.04 12.40 -2.21
C ARG A 397 0.50 12.27 -0.78
N LYS A 398 -0.64 12.89 -0.49
CA LYS A 398 -1.27 12.92 0.84
C LYS A 398 -2.44 11.94 0.99
N VAL A 399 -2.63 11.05 0.01
CA VAL A 399 -3.68 10.03 -0.02
C VAL A 399 -3.09 8.68 -0.40
N MET A 400 -3.84 7.62 -0.15
CA MET A 400 -3.38 6.25 -0.40
C MET A 400 -3.62 5.84 -1.87
N TYR A 401 -3.01 6.56 -2.83
CA TYR A 401 -3.21 6.32 -4.28
C TYR A 401 -2.85 4.89 -4.74
N PHE A 402 -1.91 4.25 -4.02
CA PHE A 402 -1.47 2.88 -4.24
C PHE A 402 -2.56 1.84 -3.91
N MET A 403 -3.69 2.25 -3.32
CA MET A 403 -4.79 1.37 -2.90
C MET A 403 -5.67 0.81 -4.02
#